data_AF-A0A7J0D483-F1
#
_entry.id   AF-A0A7J0D483-F1
#
_cell.length_a   1.000
_cell.length_b   1.000
_cell.length_c   1.000
_cell.angle_alpha   90.00
_cell.angle_beta   90.00
_cell.angle_gamma   90.00
#
_symmetry.space_group_name_H-M   'P 1'
#
loop_
_entity.id
_entity.type
_entity.pdbx_description
1 polymer ?
#
loop_
_entity_poly.entity_id
_entity_poly.type
_entity_poly.pdbx_seq_one_letter_code
_entity_poly.pdbx_strand_id
1 'polypeptide(L)' 'MINTPTTIHTADGSSVTITRRGLEFDLETRNARGETISTVVMNEADVRALLDSADDELYGRAA' A
#
# COMPACT_ATOMS: atom_id res chain seq x y z
N MET A 1 -12.48 -5.28 -4.00
CA MET A 1 -11.40 -6.29 -3.90
C MET A 1 -10.21 -5.79 -4.70
N ILE A 2 -9.05 -5.63 -4.06
CA ILE A 2 -7.80 -5.29 -4.75
C ILE A 2 -7.33 -6.55 -5.46
N ASN A 3 -7.67 -6.67 -6.73
CA ASN A 3 -7.21 -7.77 -7.58
C ASN A 3 -6.01 -7.37 -8.47
N THR A 4 -5.68 -6.08 -8.45
CA THR A 4 -4.57 -5.48 -9.19
C THR A 4 -3.61 -4.88 -8.18
N PRO A 5 -2.29 -5.10 -8.29
CA PRO A 5 -1.32 -4.45 -7.43
C PRO A 5 -1.55 -2.95 -7.38
N THR A 6 -1.52 -2.37 -6.18
CA THR A 6 -1.67 -0.93 -5.97
C THR A 6 -0.31 -0.37 -5.57
N THR A 7 0.21 0.56 -6.38
CA THR A 7 1.51 1.20 -6.11
C THR A 7 1.28 2.66 -5.72
N ILE A 8 1.85 3.03 -4.58
CA ILE A 8 1.94 4.40 -4.09
C ILE A 8 3.35 4.90 -4.40
N HIS A 9 3.45 6.03 -5.09
CA HIS A 9 4.73 6.70 -5.37
C HIS A 9 4.93 7.84 -4.37
N THR A 10 6.09 7.85 -3.70
CA THR A 10 6.43 8.86 -2.71
C THR A 10 7.27 9.98 -3.35
N ALA A 11 7.30 11.15 -2.71
CA ALA A 11 7.97 12.34 -3.24
C ALA A 11 9.49 12.20 -3.37
N ASP A 12 10.11 11.31 -2.62
CA ASP A 12 11.55 10.99 -2.68
C ASP A 12 11.91 10.01 -3.82
N GLY A 13 10.92 9.58 -4.61
CA GLY A 13 11.09 8.60 -5.68
C GLY A 13 11.00 7.14 -5.22
N SER A 14 10.81 6.89 -3.93
CA SER A 14 10.51 5.56 -3.40
C SER A 14 9.09 5.13 -3.81
N SER A 15 8.76 3.85 -3.60
CA SER A 15 7.42 3.34 -3.83
C SER A 15 7.04 2.26 -2.83
N VAL A 16 5.74 2.16 -2.57
CA VAL A 16 5.14 1.07 -1.80
C VAL A 16 4.15 0.35 -2.71
N THR A 17 4.33 -0.95 -2.92
CA THR A 17 3.44 -1.77 -3.74
C THR A 17 2.73 -2.80 -2.88
N ILE A 18 1.40 -2.72 -2.86
CA ILE A 18 0.51 -3.66 -2.17
C ILE A 18 0.08 -4.71 -3.20
N THR A 19 0.48 -5.97 -2.97
CA THR A 19 0.14 -7.11 -3.84
C THR A 19 -0.64 -8.16 -3.06
N ARG A 20 -1.76 -8.61 -3.60
CA ARG A 20 -2.55 -9.69 -2.99
C ARG A 20 -1.82 -11.02 -3.13
N ARG A 21 -1.69 -11.75 -2.02
CA ARG A 21 -1.09 -13.09 -1.92
C ARG A 21 -2.06 -14.03 -1.20
N GLY A 22 -3.04 -14.54 -1.94
CA GLY A 22 -4.10 -15.39 -1.36
C GLY A 22 -5.01 -14.58 -0.43
N LEU A 23 -4.98 -14.89 0.87
CA LEU A 23 -5.73 -14.19 1.93
C LEU A 23 -4.93 -13.04 2.57
N GLU A 24 -3.64 -12.97 2.27
CA GLU A 24 -2.71 -11.96 2.78
C GLU A 24 -2.29 -10.99 1.67
N PHE A 25 -1.51 -9.99 2.06
CA PHE A 25 -1.00 -8.95 1.18
C PHE A 25 0.46 -8.69 1.50
N ASP A 26 1.30 -8.68 0.47
CA ASP A 26 2.67 -8.22 0.57
C ASP A 26 2.70 -6.71 0.33
N LEU A 27 3.31 -5.97 1.25
CA LEU A 27 3.67 -4.57 1.07
C LEU A 27 5.16 -4.49 0.84
N GLU A 28 5.52 -4.29 -0.41
CA GLU A 28 6.91 -4.12 -0.83
C GLU A 28 7.26 -2.64 -0.87
N THR A 29 8.28 -2.23 -0.12
CA THR A 29 8.85 -0.88 -0.21
C THR A 29 10.11 -0.93 -1.05
N ARG A 30 10.17 -0.12 -2.11
CA ARG A 30 11.36 0.10 -2.93
C ARG A 30 11.88 1.51 -2.75
N ASN A 31 13.20 1.66 -2.71
CA ASN A 31 13.82 2.98 -2.73
C ASN A 31 13.82 3.58 -4.15
N ALA A 32 14.28 4.83 -4.30
CA ALA A 32 14.39 5.52 -5.59
C ALA A 32 15.29 4.83 -6.63
N ARG A 33 16.11 3.86 -6.22
CA ARG A 33 16.95 3.05 -7.13
C ARG A 33 16.22 1.77 -7.61
N GLY A 34 15.00 1.53 -7.14
CA GLY A 34 14.21 0.35 -7.45
C GLY A 34 14.57 -0.89 -6.62
N GLU A 35 15.41 -0.75 -5.59
CA GLU A 35 15.80 -1.85 -4.71
C GLU A 35 14.74 -2.06 -3.63
N THR A 36 14.32 -3.30 -3.41
CA THR A 36 13.44 -3.65 -2.28
C THR A 36 14.21 -3.50 -0.97
N ILE A 37 13.72 -2.62 -0.11
CA ILE A 37 14.31 -2.35 1.22
C ILE A 37 13.48 -2.95 2.35
N SER A 38 12.21 -3.29 2.09
CA SER A 38 11.34 -3.94 3.05
C SER A 38 10.22 -4.71 2.36
N THR A 39 9.78 -5.79 2.98
CA THR A 39 8.54 -6.51 2.64
C THR A 39 7.80 -6.84 3.92
N VAL A 40 6.57 -6.36 4.05
CA VAL A 40 5.70 -6.63 5.20
C VAL A 40 4.50 -7.43 4.74
N VAL A 41 4.12 -8.45 5.49
CA VAL A 41 2.90 -9.24 5.23
C VAL A 41 1.78 -8.72 6.11
N MET A 42 0.62 -8.43 5.51
CA MET A 42 -0.59 -7.98 6.21
C MET A 42 -1.80 -8.83 5.84
N ASN A 43 -2.76 -8.91 6.76
CA ASN A 43 -4.06 -9.49 6.47
C ASN A 43 -4.98 -8.47 5.76
N GLU A 44 -6.11 -8.96 5.25
CA GLU A 44 -7.07 -8.13 4.51
C GLU A 44 -7.66 -6.98 5.33
N ALA A 45 -7.90 -7.17 6.64
CA ALA A 45 -8.49 -6.15 7.49
C ALA A 45 -7.53 -4.96 7.69
N ASP A 46 -6.25 -5.24 7.92
CA ASP A 46 -5.22 -4.23 8.12
C ASP A 46 -4.96 -3.42 6.85
N VAL A 47 -4.89 -4.07 5.68
CA VAL A 47 -4.75 -3.38 4.40
C VAL A 47 -5.95 -2.49 4.10
N ARG A 48 -7.17 -2.96 4.42
CA ARG A 48 -8.37 -2.15 4.24
C ARG A 48 -8.37 -0.92 5.14
N ALA A 49 -7.99 -1.08 6.42
CA ALA A 49 -7.87 0.04 7.34
C ALA A 49 -6.81 1.06 6.89
N LEU A 50 -5.66 0.60 6.38
CA LEU A 50 -4.61 1.46 5.83
C LEU A 50 -5.15 2.33 4.68
N LEU A 51 -5.84 1.72 3.72
CA LEU A 51 -6.34 2.43 2.54
C LEU A 51 -7.50 3.37 2.87
N ASP A 52 -8.38 2.98 3.79
CA ASP A 52 -9.49 3.81 4.27
C ASP A 52 -8.94 5.07 4.97
N SER A 53 -7.92 4.90 5.83
CA SER A 53 -7.29 6.02 6.53
C SER A 53 -6.61 7.01 5.58
N ALA A 54 -5.99 6.51 4.51
CA ALA A 54 -5.35 7.34 3.50
C ALA A 54 -6.38 8.14 2.67
N ASP A 55 -7.54 7.54 2.37
CA ASP A 55 -8.63 8.21 1.65
C ASP A 55 -9.26 9.32 2.50
N ASP A 56 -9.53 9.04 3.78
CA ASP A 56 -10.09 10.00 4.74
C ASP A 56 -9.19 11.23 4.94
N GLU A 57 -7.86 11.03 5.02
CA GLU A 57 -6.89 12.13 5.17
C GLU A 57 -6.79 12.98 3.90
N LEU A 58 -6.85 12.36 2.71
CA LEU A 58 -6.62 13.05 1.45
C LEU A 58 -7.86 13.80 0.95
N TYR A 59 -9.05 13.23 1.13
CA TYR A 59 -10.29 13.80 0.60
C TYR A 59 -11.15 14.50 1.64
N GLY A 60 -10.88 14.28 2.93
CA GLY A 60 -11.73 14.75 4.01
C GLY A 60 -13.10 14.10 3.90
N ARG A 61 -13.45 13.25 4.87
CA ARG A 61 -14.76 12.59 4.95
C ARG A 61 -15.88 13.54 4.49
N ALA A 62 -16.47 13.26 3.32
CA ALA A 62 -17.64 13.99 2.87
C ALA A 62 -18.73 13.76 3.93
N ALA A 63 -18.95 14.80 4.75
CA ALA A 63 -19.91 14.78 5.85
C ALA A 63 -21.35 14.71 5.34
#